data_AF-A0A1H2E6Q2-F1
#
_entry.id   AF-A0A1H2E6Q2-F1
#
_cell.length_a   1.000
_cell.length_b   1.000
_cell.length_c   1.000
_cell.angle_alpha   90.00
_cell.angle_beta   90.00
_cell.angle_gamma   90.00
#
_symmetry.space_group_name_H-M   'P 1'
#
loop_
_entity.id
_entity.type
_entity.pdbx_description
1 polymer ?
#
loop_
_entity_poly.entity_id
_entity_poly.type
_entity_poly.pdbx_seq_one_letter_code
_entity_poly.pdbx_strand_id
1 'polypeptide(L)'
;MALKLKNQPSSPAGEAPEEAEGRAPRINEKVDQKLTSFMEENQKATEYYRKLVREDPERAVRTIMLAKLNKYEDQMRLVEKQMPQVKQWIDQNPGMREKIEARIKDVNPIYKEIAFVNEAVKMRGRLDFSPSQGVQASLAA
;
A
#
# COMPACT_ATOMS: atom_id res chain seq x y z
N MET A 1 20.06 8.03 43.25
CA MET A 1 20.08 6.85 42.35
C MET A 1 19.67 7.32 40.98
N ALA A 2 20.58 7.27 40.00
CA ALA A 2 20.38 7.82 38.67
C ALA A 2 19.60 6.84 37.78
N LEU A 3 18.47 7.28 37.21
CA LEU A 3 17.81 6.59 36.11
C LEU A 3 17.97 7.44 34.85
N LYS A 4 18.90 7.01 33.99
CA LYS A 4 19.10 7.56 32.64
C LYS A 4 17.96 7.05 31.74
N LEU A 5 17.02 7.93 31.41
CA LEU A 5 16.12 7.79 30.26
C LEU A 5 16.95 7.95 28.99
N LYS A 6 17.09 6.90 28.17
CA LYS A 6 17.80 6.97 26.89
C LYS A 6 16.83 7.02 25.72
N ASN A 7 16.73 8.22 25.16
CA ASN A 7 16.52 8.57 23.76
C ASN A 7 15.29 8.02 23.02
N GLN A 8 14.23 8.80 23.15
CA GLN A 8 13.36 9.23 22.05
C GLN A 8 14.18 10.02 21.01
N PRO A 9 14.12 9.73 19.70
CA PRO A 9 14.39 10.74 18.69
C PRO A 9 13.07 11.43 18.35
N SER A 10 12.92 12.64 18.87
CA SER A 10 11.95 13.63 18.43
C SER A 10 12.10 13.89 16.93
N SER A 11 11.10 13.53 16.12
CA SER A 11 10.88 14.23 14.85
C SER A 11 10.23 15.56 15.18
N PRO A 12 10.82 16.71 14.83
CA PRO A 12 10.15 17.99 15.00
C PRO A 12 8.98 18.03 14.02
N ALA A 13 7.82 18.41 14.53
CA ALA A 13 6.70 18.83 13.71
C ALA A 13 6.99 20.23 13.16
N GLY A 14 6.66 20.42 11.88
CA GLY A 14 6.36 21.74 11.32
C GLY A 14 7.49 22.38 10.52
N GLU A 15 7.50 22.12 9.22
CA GLU A 15 7.68 23.14 8.18
C GLU A 15 7.31 22.54 6.82
N ALA A 16 6.30 23.13 6.19
CA ALA A 16 6.07 23.10 4.74
C ALA A 16 5.90 24.57 4.34
N PRO A 17 6.22 25.00 3.10
CA PRO A 17 6.51 24.20 1.91
C PRO A 17 7.83 24.62 1.25
N GLU A 18 8.78 23.68 1.10
CA GLU A 18 9.93 23.90 0.22
C GLU A 18 9.85 22.90 -0.94
N GLU A 19 10.07 23.44 -2.13
CA GLU A 19 9.84 22.84 -3.43
C GLU A 19 10.41 21.42 -3.51
N ALA A 20 9.61 20.49 -4.02
CA ALA A 20 10.04 19.12 -4.30
C ALA A 20 10.96 19.09 -5.55
N GLU A 21 12.00 19.91 -5.59
CA GLU A 21 13.06 19.80 -6.56
C GLU A 21 14.18 18.91 -6.00
N GLY A 22 14.43 17.78 -6.67
CA GLY A 22 15.72 17.09 -6.55
C GLY A 22 15.77 15.80 -5.73
N ARG A 23 14.66 15.24 -5.23
CA ARG A 23 14.72 13.86 -4.73
C ARG A 23 14.77 12.89 -5.89
N ALA A 24 15.97 12.43 -6.24
CA ALA A 24 16.16 11.38 -7.24
C ALA A 24 15.22 10.20 -6.94
N PRO A 25 14.56 9.63 -7.97
CA PRO A 25 13.64 8.53 -7.77
C PRO A 25 14.38 7.37 -7.10
N ARG A 26 13.78 6.81 -6.04
CA ARG A 26 14.30 5.58 -5.42
C ARG A 26 14.02 4.43 -6.37
N ILE A 27 14.98 4.12 -7.24
CA ILE A 27 14.88 3.03 -8.22
C ILE A 27 15.30 1.72 -7.55
N ASN A 28 14.48 0.69 -7.69
CA ASN A 28 14.87 -0.67 -7.34
C ASN A 28 15.47 -1.32 -8.59
N GLU A 29 16.79 -1.55 -8.58
CA GLU A 29 17.55 -2.08 -9.73
C GLU A 29 16.96 -3.37 -10.30
N LYS A 30 16.47 -4.28 -9.44
CA LYS A 30 15.88 -5.55 -9.91
C LYS A 30 14.56 -5.35 -10.66
N VAL A 31 13.80 -4.32 -10.29
CA VAL A 31 12.55 -3.98 -10.98
C VAL A 31 12.86 -3.26 -12.28
N ASP A 32 13.85 -2.37 -12.26
CA ASP A 32 14.29 -1.62 -13.44
C ASP A 32 14.82 -2.55 -14.53
N GLN A 33 15.71 -3.49 -14.19
CA GLN A 33 16.21 -4.49 -15.14
C GLN A 33 15.08 -5.31 -15.77
N LYS A 34 14.10 -5.75 -14.96
CA LYS A 34 12.92 -6.48 -15.49
C LYS A 34 12.09 -5.61 -16.42
N LEU A 35 11.94 -4.32 -16.10
CA LEU A 35 11.24 -3.38 -16.97
C LEU A 35 12.00 -3.16 -18.27
N THR A 36 13.33 -3.04 -18.23
CA THR A 36 14.18 -2.94 -19.42
C THR A 36 14.00 -4.15 -20.33
N SER A 37 14.13 -5.38 -19.81
CA SER A 37 13.91 -6.60 -20.59
C SER A 37 12.50 -6.65 -21.20
N PHE A 38 11.47 -6.30 -20.42
CA PHE A 38 10.10 -6.23 -20.92
C PHE A 38 9.93 -5.20 -22.06
N MET A 39 10.60 -4.06 -21.98
CA MET A 39 10.59 -3.03 -23.03
C MET A 39 11.31 -3.48 -24.30
N GLU A 40 12.40 -4.25 -24.16
CA GLU A 40 13.15 -4.83 -25.27
C GLU A 40 12.37 -5.94 -25.99
N GLU A 41 11.61 -6.75 -25.26
CA GLU A 41 10.70 -7.75 -25.83
C GLU A 41 9.51 -7.10 -26.56
N ASN A 42 9.06 -5.93 -26.09
CA ASN A 42 7.89 -5.23 -26.60
C ASN A 42 8.24 -3.91 -27.32
N GLN A 43 9.19 -3.98 -28.26
CA GLN A 43 9.76 -2.80 -28.94
C GLN A 43 8.70 -1.87 -29.54
N LYS A 44 7.67 -2.43 -30.21
CA LYS A 44 6.59 -1.64 -30.82
C LYS A 44 5.82 -0.80 -29.82
N ALA A 45 5.52 -1.36 -28.64
CA ALA A 45 4.83 -0.64 -27.59
C ALA A 45 5.74 0.45 -27.00
N THR A 46 7.01 0.12 -26.76
CA THR A 46 8.01 1.06 -26.26
C THR A 46 8.17 2.26 -27.18
N GLU A 47 8.28 2.04 -28.49
CA GLU A 47 8.36 3.11 -29.49
C GLU A 47 7.09 3.97 -29.53
N TYR A 48 5.91 3.33 -29.50
CA TYR A 48 4.63 4.04 -29.45
C TYR A 48 4.57 5.00 -28.26
N TYR A 49 4.91 4.54 -27.05
CA TYR A 49 4.87 5.38 -25.86
C TYR A 49 5.95 6.47 -25.88
N ARG A 50 7.15 6.20 -26.40
CA ARG A 50 8.19 7.23 -26.60
C ARG A 50 7.70 8.33 -27.55
N LYS A 51 7.05 7.94 -28.65
CA LYS A 51 6.47 8.87 -29.63
C LYS A 51 5.32 9.66 -29.00
N LEU A 52 4.43 9.00 -28.28
CA LEU A 52 3.29 9.63 -27.61
C LEU A 52 3.74 10.72 -26.63
N VAL A 53 4.73 10.46 -25.79
CA VAL A 53 5.26 11.45 -24.83
C VAL A 53 5.88 12.65 -25.55
N ARG A 54 6.53 12.43 -26.70
CA ARG A 54 7.17 13.49 -27.48
C ARG A 54 6.16 14.36 -28.24
N GLU A 55 5.15 13.74 -28.85
CA GLU A 55 4.22 14.41 -29.75
C GLU A 55 2.99 14.98 -29.03
N ASP A 56 2.47 14.27 -28.03
CA ASP A 56 1.27 14.65 -27.30
C ASP A 56 1.41 14.27 -25.81
N PRO A 57 2.13 15.08 -25.02
CA PRO A 57 2.37 14.80 -23.61
C PRO A 57 1.07 14.80 -22.80
N GLU A 58 0.08 15.61 -23.18
CA GLU A 58 -1.23 15.67 -22.54
C GLU A 58 -2.01 14.35 -22.70
N ARG A 59 -1.95 13.74 -23.89
CA ARG A 59 -2.52 12.42 -24.13
C ARG A 59 -1.72 11.33 -23.43
N ALA A 60 -0.39 11.44 -23.35
CA ALA A 60 0.43 10.50 -22.58
C ALA A 60 0.03 10.48 -21.09
N VAL A 61 -0.17 11.66 -20.48
CA VAL A 61 -0.66 11.77 -19.10
C VAL A 61 -2.03 11.11 -18.96
N ARG A 62 -2.96 11.38 -19.87
CA ARG A 62 -4.29 10.74 -19.86
C ARG A 62 -4.21 9.22 -19.96
N THR A 63 -3.34 8.68 -20.81
CA THR A 63 -3.15 7.22 -20.93
C THR A 63 -2.63 6.61 -19.63
N ILE A 64 -1.66 7.26 -18.97
CA ILE A 64 -1.15 6.82 -17.67
C ILE A 64 -2.25 6.87 -16.60
N MET A 65 -3.03 7.96 -16.57
CA MET A 65 -4.11 8.13 -15.61
C MET A 65 -5.25 7.14 -15.84
N LEU A 66 -5.57 6.81 -17.10
CA LEU A 66 -6.55 5.77 -17.43
C LEU A 66 -6.13 4.39 -16.90
N ALA A 67 -4.86 4.01 -17.06
CA ALA A 67 -4.38 2.75 -16.51
C ALA A 67 -4.50 2.71 -14.97
N LYS A 68 -4.23 3.84 -14.30
CA LYS A 68 -4.44 3.96 -12.84
C LYS A 68 -5.91 3.89 -12.46
N LEU A 69 -6.80 4.52 -13.23
CA LEU A 69 -8.25 4.46 -13.02
C LEU A 69 -8.76 3.03 -13.13
N ASN A 70 -8.43 2.32 -14.22
CA ASN A 70 -8.85 0.93 -14.40
C ASN A 70 -8.40 0.03 -13.25
N LYS A 71 -7.14 0.18 -12.80
CA LYS A 71 -6.64 -0.54 -11.63
C LYS A 71 -7.40 -0.20 -10.36
N TYR A 72 -7.72 1.08 -10.14
CA TYR A 72 -8.51 1.51 -8.99
C TYR A 72 -9.92 0.91 -9.03
N GLU A 73 -10.58 0.92 -10.18
CA GLU A 73 -11.91 0.29 -10.36
C GLU A 73 -11.88 -1.21 -10.06
N ASP A 74 -10.85 -1.92 -10.54
CA ASP A 74 -10.69 -3.34 -10.24
C ASP A 74 -10.52 -3.60 -8.74
N GLN A 75 -9.76 -2.75 -8.04
CA GLN A 75 -9.63 -2.82 -6.59
C GLN A 75 -10.97 -2.52 -5.90
N MET A 76 -11.72 -1.53 -6.36
CA MET A 76 -13.03 -1.20 -5.79
C MET A 76 -14.05 -2.33 -5.99
N ARG A 77 -14.04 -3.02 -7.14
CA ARG A 77 -14.88 -4.22 -7.35
C ARG A 77 -14.57 -5.32 -6.32
N LEU A 78 -13.31 -5.46 -5.89
CA LEU A 78 -12.94 -6.40 -4.83
C LEU A 78 -13.39 -5.91 -3.45
N VAL A 79 -13.24 -4.61 -3.18
CA VAL A 79 -13.73 -3.98 -1.95
C VAL A 79 -15.23 -4.18 -1.79
N GLU A 80 -16.02 -3.91 -2.82
CA GLU A 80 -17.48 -4.08 -2.79
C GLU A 80 -17.88 -5.52 -2.44
N LYS A 81 -17.18 -6.51 -3.00
CA LYS A 81 -17.42 -7.93 -2.71
C LYS A 81 -17.05 -8.31 -1.28
N GLN A 82 -15.95 -7.78 -0.75
CA GLN A 82 -15.41 -8.17 0.56
C GLN A 82 -15.99 -7.35 1.73
N MET A 83 -16.45 -6.12 1.47
CA MET A 83 -16.89 -5.19 2.49
C MET A 83 -17.98 -5.74 3.42
N PRO A 84 -19.03 -6.43 2.94
CA PRO A 84 -20.05 -7.00 3.82
C PRO A 84 -19.44 -7.99 4.83
N GLN A 85 -18.55 -8.87 4.37
CA GLN A 85 -17.89 -9.86 5.22
C GLN A 85 -16.91 -9.20 6.20
N VAL A 86 -16.18 -8.18 5.75
CA VAL A 86 -15.26 -7.41 6.61
C VAL A 86 -16.04 -6.70 7.73
N LYS A 87 -17.17 -6.06 7.42
CA LYS A 87 -18.01 -5.40 8.42
C LYS A 87 -18.50 -6.39 9.49
N GLN A 88 -19.06 -7.52 9.05
CA GLN A 88 -19.52 -8.56 9.97
C GLN A 88 -18.40 -9.06 10.89
N TRP A 89 -17.19 -9.28 10.36
CA TRP A 89 -16.06 -9.73 11.15
C TRP A 89 -15.59 -8.65 12.14
N ILE A 90 -15.61 -7.37 11.76
CA ILE A 90 -15.28 -6.26 12.67
C ILE A 90 -16.31 -6.17 13.79
N ASP A 91 -17.60 -6.30 13.49
CA ASP A 91 -18.67 -6.27 14.48
C ASP A 91 -18.53 -7.41 15.52
N GLN A 92 -18.01 -8.56 15.09
CA GLN A 92 -17.70 -9.70 15.97
C GLN A 92 -16.41 -9.52 16.78
N ASN A 93 -15.54 -8.56 16.43
CA ASN A 93 -14.24 -8.36 17.05
C ASN A 93 -14.09 -6.91 17.57
N PRO A 94 -14.49 -6.66 18.84
CA PRO A 94 -14.41 -5.33 19.44
C PRO A 94 -12.99 -4.73 19.37
N GLY A 95 -12.89 -3.45 19.04
CA GLY A 95 -11.61 -2.72 18.97
C GLY A 95 -10.82 -2.94 17.67
N MET A 96 -11.28 -3.80 16.75
CA MET A 96 -10.57 -4.02 15.49
C MET A 96 -10.74 -2.85 14.52
N ARG A 97 -11.89 -2.19 14.54
CA ARG A 97 -12.13 -1.02 13.69
C ARG A 97 -11.12 0.09 13.97
N GLU A 98 -10.94 0.46 15.22
CA GLU A 98 -10.03 1.52 15.67
C GLU A 98 -8.58 1.17 15.33
N LYS A 99 -8.19 -0.10 15.50
CA LYS A 99 -6.85 -0.58 15.12
C LYS A 99 -6.59 -0.46 13.62
N ILE A 100 -7.59 -0.76 12.79
CA ILE A 100 -7.47 -0.63 11.33
C ILE A 100 -7.42 0.86 10.95
N GLU A 101 -8.34 1.67 11.47
CA GLU A 101 -8.40 3.11 11.21
C GLU A 101 -7.11 3.83 11.61
N ALA A 102 -6.49 3.45 12.74
CA ALA A 102 -5.19 3.98 13.15
C ALA A 102 -4.07 3.64 12.16
N ARG A 103 -4.09 2.45 11.54
CA ARG A 103 -3.08 2.01 10.56
C ARG A 103 -3.22 2.67 9.20
N ILE A 104 -4.44 3.08 8.83
CA ILE A 104 -4.73 3.69 7.53
C ILE A 104 -4.85 5.22 7.61
N LYS A 105 -4.45 5.83 8.74
CA LYS A 105 -4.60 7.27 8.97
C LYS A 105 -3.93 8.13 7.90
N ASP A 106 -2.75 7.72 7.45
CA ASP A 106 -1.93 8.48 6.50
C ASP A 106 -2.19 8.07 5.04
N VAL A 107 -3.15 7.16 4.80
CA VAL A 107 -3.52 6.74 3.44
C VAL A 107 -4.35 7.84 2.78
N ASN A 108 -4.05 8.10 1.50
CA ASN A 108 -4.84 9.04 0.70
C ASN A 108 -6.34 8.67 0.75
N PRO A 109 -7.24 9.64 0.98
CA PRO A 109 -8.69 9.41 1.09
C PRO A 109 -9.30 8.55 -0.03
N ILE A 110 -8.81 8.70 -1.28
CA ILE A 110 -9.29 7.94 -2.44
C ILE A 110 -9.10 6.42 -2.22
N TYR A 111 -8.02 6.02 -1.55
CA TYR A 111 -7.68 4.60 -1.33
C TYR A 111 -8.06 4.11 0.07
N LYS A 112 -8.77 4.92 0.87
CA LYS A 112 -9.01 4.61 2.29
C LYS A 112 -9.87 3.35 2.47
N GLU A 113 -10.90 3.18 1.65
CA GLU A 113 -11.76 1.98 1.69
C GLU A 113 -10.99 0.72 1.27
N ILE A 114 -10.18 0.82 0.22
CA ILE A 114 -9.31 -0.26 -0.23
C ILE A 114 -8.33 -0.64 0.88
N ALA A 115 -7.69 0.34 1.52
CA ALA A 115 -6.75 0.10 2.62
C ALA A 115 -7.44 -0.53 3.83
N PHE A 116 -8.67 -0.08 4.15
CA PHE A 116 -9.46 -0.62 5.24
C PHE A 116 -9.75 -2.11 5.04
N VAL A 117 -10.28 -2.51 3.87
CA VAL A 117 -10.55 -3.92 3.54
C VAL A 117 -9.27 -4.75 3.58
N ASN A 118 -8.19 -4.27 2.95
CA ASN A 118 -6.93 -5.01 2.89
C ASN A 118 -6.33 -5.24 4.28
N GLU A 119 -6.33 -4.23 5.16
CA GLU A 119 -5.86 -4.40 6.54
C GLU A 119 -6.81 -5.28 7.36
N ALA A 120 -8.12 -5.19 7.17
CA ALA A 120 -9.06 -6.09 7.83
C ALA A 120 -8.81 -7.57 7.46
N VAL A 121 -8.69 -7.88 6.16
CA VAL A 121 -8.41 -9.23 5.66
C VAL A 121 -7.07 -9.74 6.17
N LYS A 122 -6.04 -8.89 6.16
CA LYS A 122 -4.70 -9.22 6.68
C LYS A 122 -4.72 -9.50 8.18
N MET A 123 -5.47 -8.70 8.95
CA MET A 123 -5.60 -8.89 10.40
C MET A 123 -6.40 -10.15 10.73
N ARG A 124 -7.48 -10.42 9.99
CA ARG A 124 -8.23 -11.67 10.10
C ARG A 124 -7.35 -12.89 9.84
N GLY A 125 -6.59 -12.88 8.73
CA GLY A 125 -5.65 -13.97 8.44
C GLY A 125 -4.61 -14.17 9.54
N ARG A 126 -4.10 -13.09 10.15
CA ARG A 126 -3.17 -13.21 11.28
C ARG A 126 -3.78 -13.87 12.52
N LEU A 127 -5.06 -13.62 12.80
CA LEU A 127 -5.76 -14.27 13.91
C LEU A 127 -6.05 -15.73 13.60
N ASP A 128 -6.50 -16.03 12.39
CA ASP A 128 -6.82 -17.39 11.95
C ASP A 128 -5.58 -18.31 11.89
N PHE A 129 -4.41 -17.75 11.58
CA PHE A 129 -3.13 -18.47 11.53
C PHE A 129 -2.25 -18.29 12.79
N SER A 130 -2.77 -17.71 13.88
CA SER A 130 -2.03 -17.69 15.15
C SER A 130 -1.96 -19.10 15.72
N PRO A 131 -0.78 -19.66 16.03
CA PRO A 131 -0.69 -20.98 16.63
C PRO A 131 -1.50 -20.97 17.94
N SER A 132 -2.50 -21.84 18.02
CA SER A 132 -3.22 -22.11 19.26
C SER A 132 -2.19 -22.35 20.36
N GLN A 133 -2.29 -21.62 21.46
CA GLN A 133 -1.42 -21.78 22.63
C GLN A 133 -1.44 -23.22 23.21
N GLY A 134 -2.24 -24.13 22.67
CA GLY A 134 -2.32 -25.54 23.08
C GLY A 134 -1.16 -26.45 22.67
N VAL A 135 -0.23 -26.05 21.79
CA VAL A 135 0.88 -26.95 21.34
C VAL A 135 2.18 -26.75 22.13
N GLN A 136 2.32 -25.67 22.91
CA GLN A 136 3.56 -25.44 23.69
C GLN A 136 3.53 -26.06 25.10
N ALA A 137 2.38 -26.58 25.57
CA ALA A 137 2.26 -27.15 26.91
C ALA A 137 2.56 -28.67 27.00
N SER A 138 2.72 -29.38 25.87
CA SER A 138 2.91 -30.85 25.86
C SER A 138 4.36 -31.32 25.67
N LEU A 139 5.34 -30.41 25.71
CA LEU A 139 6.76 -30.75 25.53
C LEU A 139 7.61 -30.48 26.78
N ALA A 140 6.97 -30.22 27.92
CA ALA A 140 7.62 -29.96 29.21
C ALA A 140 7.11 -30.89 30.33
N ALA A 141 6.74 -32.14 30.00
CA ALA A 141 6.41 -33.19 30.96
C ALA A 141 7.29 -34.42 30.71
#